data_AF-T0VGR7-F1
#
_entry.id   AF-T0VGR7-F1
#
_cell.length_a   1.000
_cell.length_b   1.000
_cell.length_c   1.000
_cell.angle_alpha   90.00
_cell.angle_beta   90.00
_cell.angle_gamma   90.00
#
_symmetry.space_group_name_H-M   'P 1'
#
loop_
_entity.id
_entity.type
_entity.pdbx_description
1 polymer ?
#
loop_
_entity_poly.entity_id
_entity_poly.type
_entity_poly.pdbx_seq_one_letter_code
_entity_poly.pdbx_strand_id
1 'polypeptide(L)'
;MIAPLQKLKFVAILWYQGESDAGQPKTYGTRFRELIESWRILFKQPNLPFLYVQLPNCETEKEADWAGLREEQKEGLKISRTAMVVTIGDGEDDEPTSTK
;
A
#
# COMPACT_ATOMS: atom_id res chain seq x y z
N MET A 1 -13.10 7.35 -8.55
CA MET A 1 -14.27 7.27 -7.64
C MET A 1 -14.84 5.86 -7.67
N ILE A 2 -15.14 5.25 -6.51
CA ILE A 2 -15.63 3.86 -6.41
C ILE A 2 -17.10 3.71 -6.01
N ALA A 3 -17.79 4.81 -5.68
CA ALA A 3 -19.14 4.81 -5.13
C ALA A 3 -20.20 4.02 -5.94
N PRO A 4 -20.18 3.99 -7.30
CA PRO A 4 -21.14 3.20 -8.07
C PRO A 4 -21.08 1.69 -7.81
N LEU A 5 -19.97 1.18 -7.28
CA LEU A 5 -19.74 -0.24 -7.03
C LEU A 5 -20.36 -0.74 -5.70
N GLN A 6 -20.99 0.13 -4.92
CA GLN A 6 -21.50 -0.14 -3.58
C GLN A 6 -22.50 -1.31 -3.47
N LYS A 7 -23.13 -1.71 -4.57
CA LYS A 7 -24.11 -2.82 -4.60
C LYS A 7 -23.47 -4.18 -4.88
N LEU A 8 -22.17 -4.22 -5.17
CA LEU A 8 -21.44 -5.45 -5.44
C LEU A 8 -20.86 -6.03 -4.15
N LYS A 9 -20.67 -7.35 -4.15
CA LYS A 9 -19.95 -8.06 -3.10
C LYS A 9 -18.56 -8.42 -3.61
N PHE A 10 -17.57 -8.25 -2.75
CA PHE A 10 -16.16 -8.45 -3.08
C PHE A 10 -15.61 -9.57 -2.20
N VAL A 11 -14.73 -10.39 -2.76
CA VAL A 11 -14.07 -11.45 -1.99
C VAL A 11 -12.83 -10.91 -1.29
N ALA A 12 -12.13 -9.96 -1.92
CA ALA A 12 -10.99 -9.24 -1.38
C ALA A 12 -10.76 -7.94 -2.18
N ILE A 13 -9.94 -7.06 -1.64
CA ILE A 13 -9.35 -5.91 -2.32
C ILE A 13 -7.85 -6.16 -2.50
N LEU A 14 -7.34 -5.88 -3.70
CA LEU A 14 -5.90 -5.82 -3.97
C LEU A 14 -5.49 -4.34 -4.08
N TRP A 15 -4.47 -3.94 -3.35
CA TRP A 15 -4.02 -2.56 -3.27
C TRP A 15 -2.52 -2.45 -3.53
N TYR A 16 -2.17 -1.76 -4.61
CA TYR A 16 -0.79 -1.38 -4.92
C TYR A 16 -0.80 0.12 -5.16
N GLN A 17 -0.22 0.86 -4.21
CA GLN A 17 -0.06 2.31 -4.30
C GLN A 17 0.91 2.77 -3.21
N GLY A 18 1.59 3.88 -3.45
CA GLY A 18 2.26 4.69 -2.44
C GLY A 18 3.40 5.53 -3.01
N GLU A 19 3.80 5.27 -4.26
CA GLU A 19 4.92 5.92 -4.95
C GLU A 19 4.79 7.46 -4.90
N SER A 20 3.59 7.99 -5.18
CA SER A 20 3.33 9.43 -5.12
C SER A 20 3.30 10.01 -3.69
N ASP A 21 3.25 9.16 -2.66
CA ASP A 21 3.33 9.55 -1.26
C ASP A 21 4.76 9.46 -0.70
N ALA A 22 5.72 8.95 -1.48
CA ALA A 22 7.10 8.76 -1.02
C ALA A 22 7.82 10.07 -0.67
N GLY A 23 7.41 11.20 -1.26
CA GLY A 23 7.93 12.53 -0.88
C GLY A 23 7.47 13.02 0.50
N GLN A 24 6.34 12.51 1.02
CA GLN A 24 5.79 12.87 2.34
C GLN A 24 5.07 11.66 2.97
N PRO A 25 5.82 10.61 3.39
CA PRO A 25 5.23 9.35 3.80
C PRO A 25 4.50 9.44 5.15
N LYS A 26 4.88 10.43 5.98
CA LYS A 26 4.27 10.66 7.29
C LYS A 26 2.76 10.74 7.15
N THR A 27 2.03 9.91 7.90
CA THR A 27 0.56 9.73 7.87
C THR A 27 0.00 8.77 6.82
N TYR A 28 0.81 8.18 5.94
CA TYR A 28 0.33 7.19 4.97
C TYR A 28 -0.40 6.03 5.65
N GLY A 29 0.14 5.47 6.74
CA GLY A 29 -0.48 4.38 7.48
C GLY A 29 -1.84 4.76 8.08
N THR A 30 -1.97 5.99 8.59
CA THR A 30 -3.24 6.53 9.09
C THR A 30 -4.26 6.65 7.97
N ARG A 31 -3.89 7.27 6.84
CA ARG A 31 -4.77 7.40 5.67
C ARG A 31 -5.18 6.05 5.12
N PHE A 32 -4.26 5.08 5.10
CA PHE A 32 -4.54 3.73 4.64
C PHE A 32 -5.53 3.00 5.55
N ARG A 33 -5.42 3.17 6.87
CA ARG A 33 -6.43 2.66 7.82
C ARG A 33 -7.80 3.25 7.55
N GLU A 34 -7.89 4.57 7.43
CA GLU A 34 -9.15 5.27 7.15
C GLU A 34 -9.77 4.79 5.82
N LEU A 35 -8.94 4.54 4.80
CA LEU A 35 -9.38 3.99 3.52
C LEU A 35 -10.01 2.60 3.69
N ILE A 36 -9.34 1.68 4.40
CA ILE A 36 -9.84 0.32 4.64
C ILE A 36 -11.16 0.37 5.40
N GLU A 37 -11.24 1.15 6.48
CA GLU A 37 -12.45 1.31 7.28
C GLU A 37 -13.60 1.90 6.45
N SER A 38 -13.33 2.95 5.68
CA SER A 38 -14.32 3.59 4.80
C SER A 38 -14.87 2.62 3.77
N TRP A 39 -14.02 1.78 3.17
CA TRP A 39 -14.46 0.81 2.16
C TRP A 39 -15.24 -0.34 2.77
N ARG A 40 -14.85 -0.81 3.97
CA ARG A 40 -15.61 -1.80 4.73
C ARG A 40 -17.01 -1.31 5.05
N ILE A 41 -17.15 -0.02 5.39
CA ILE A 41 -18.46 0.64 5.62
C ILE A 41 -19.23 0.74 4.30
N LEU A 42 -18.60 1.28 3.25
CA LEU A 42 -19.24 1.51 1.94
C LEU A 42 -19.82 0.21 1.35
N PHE A 43 -19.06 -0.88 1.42
CA PHE A 43 -19.48 -2.18 0.89
C PHE A 43 -20.22 -3.04 1.91
N LYS A 44 -20.50 -2.51 3.12
CA LYS A 44 -21.17 -3.21 4.22
C LYS A 44 -20.53 -4.57 4.55
N GLN A 45 -19.20 -4.62 4.52
CA GLN A 45 -18.39 -5.82 4.74
C GLN A 45 -17.31 -5.51 5.78
N PRO A 46 -17.60 -5.61 7.10
CA PRO A 46 -16.66 -5.25 8.16
C PRO A 46 -15.38 -6.10 8.18
N ASN A 47 -15.45 -7.25 7.50
CA ASN A 47 -14.38 -8.23 7.40
C ASN A 47 -13.83 -8.35 5.98
N LEU A 48 -14.05 -7.36 5.11
CA LEU A 48 -13.53 -7.36 3.74
C LEU A 48 -11.99 -7.48 3.78
N PRO A 49 -11.41 -8.56 3.21
CA PRO A 49 -9.96 -8.74 3.19
C PRO A 49 -9.28 -7.70 2.31
N PHE A 50 -8.14 -7.18 2.77
CA PHE A 50 -7.26 -6.31 1.99
C PHE A 50 -5.88 -6.95 1.86
N LEU A 51 -5.45 -7.22 0.63
CA LEU A 51 -4.08 -7.59 0.35
C LEU A 51 -3.41 -6.40 -0.31
N TYR A 52 -2.26 -6.00 0.21
CA TYR A 52 -1.55 -4.84 -0.31
C TYR A 52 -0.07 -5.11 -0.46
N VAL A 53 0.59 -4.33 -1.30
CA VAL A 53 1.99 -4.54 -1.66
C VAL A 53 2.85 -3.50 -0.99
N GLN A 54 3.86 -3.94 -0.24
CA GLN A 54 4.94 -3.06 0.17
C GLN A 54 5.77 -2.72 -1.06
N LEU A 55 6.02 -1.44 -1.29
CA LEU A 55 6.73 -0.98 -2.48
C LEU A 55 8.13 -1.59 -2.55
N PRO A 56 8.61 -1.88 -3.77
CA PRO A 56 9.93 -2.45 -3.98
C PRO A 56 11.03 -1.45 -3.59
N ASN A 57 12.30 -1.88 -3.69
CA ASN A 57 13.37 -0.90 -3.69
C ASN A 57 13.29 -0.05 -4.97
N CYS A 58 13.32 1.26 -4.85
CA CYS A 58 13.23 2.16 -5.99
C CYS A 58 13.89 3.47 -5.56
N GLU A 59 14.97 3.86 -6.25
CA GLU A 59 15.73 5.08 -5.92
C GLU A 59 15.52 6.20 -6.97
N THR A 60 14.40 6.14 -7.68
CA THR A 60 14.11 7.02 -8.83
C THR A 60 13.97 8.51 -8.46
N GLU A 61 13.67 8.83 -7.20
CA GLU A 61 13.50 10.21 -6.73
C GLU A 61 14.43 10.53 -5.55
N LYS A 62 15.34 11.49 -5.74
CA LYS A 62 16.38 11.88 -4.75
C LYS A 62 15.86 12.44 -3.43
N GLU A 63 14.62 12.92 -3.39
CA GLU A 63 14.01 13.53 -2.21
C GLU A 63 12.94 12.65 -1.55
N ALA A 64 12.71 11.45 -2.08
CA ALA A 64 11.69 10.53 -1.59
C ALA A 64 12.21 9.67 -0.42
N ASP A 65 11.40 9.58 0.63
CA ASP A 65 11.63 8.70 1.78
C ASP A 65 10.90 7.37 1.58
N TRP A 66 11.46 6.54 0.69
CA TRP A 66 10.96 5.21 0.39
C TRP A 66 10.99 4.28 1.61
N ALA A 67 11.99 4.42 2.48
CA ALA A 67 12.12 3.62 3.69
C ALA A 67 11.02 3.95 4.70
N GLY A 68 10.77 5.23 4.95
CA GLY A 68 9.69 5.71 5.81
C GLY A 68 8.31 5.32 5.26
N LEU A 69 8.12 5.38 3.95
CA LEU A 69 6.88 4.92 3.32
C LEU A 69 6.64 3.42 3.54
N ARG A 70 7.68 2.59 3.35
CA ARG A 70 7.59 1.14 3.62
C ARG A 70 7.31 0.83 5.09
N GLU A 71 7.79 1.66 6.01
CA GLU A 71 7.46 1.56 7.44
C GLU A 71 5.99 1.92 7.69
N GLU A 72 5.49 3.01 7.11
CA GLU A 72 4.09 3.38 7.19
C GLU A 72 3.15 2.33 6.56
N GLN A 73 3.59 1.64 5.50
CA GLN A 73 2.85 0.50 4.92
C GLN A 73 2.71 -0.66 5.93
N LYS A 74 3.71 -0.92 6.78
CA LYS A 74 3.63 -1.97 7.82
C LYS A 74 2.54 -1.69 8.85
N GLU A 75 2.15 -0.44 9.08
CA GLU A 75 1.05 -0.09 9.98
C GLU A 75 -0.28 -0.74 9.54
N GLY A 76 -0.43 -1.04 8.24
CA GLY A 76 -1.57 -1.77 7.71
C GLY A 76 -1.70 -3.19 8.27
N LEU A 77 -0.61 -3.83 8.72
CA LEU A 77 -0.61 -5.17 9.33
C LEU A 77 -1.30 -5.19 10.71
N LYS A 78 -1.43 -4.03 11.36
CA LYS A 78 -2.13 -3.90 12.64
C LYS A 78 -3.66 -3.96 12.48
N ILE A 79 -4.16 -3.86 11.25
CA ILE A 79 -5.59 -3.89 10.92
C ILE A 79 -6.02 -5.34 10.70
N SER A 80 -7.19 -5.72 11.23
CA SER A 80 -7.71 -7.07 11.06
C SER A 80 -7.95 -7.42 9.57
N ARG A 81 -7.74 -8.69 9.20
CA ARG A 81 -7.97 -9.21 7.83
C ARG A 81 -7.25 -8.41 6.74
N THR A 82 -6.02 -7.99 7.03
CA THR A 82 -5.10 -7.46 6.03
C THR A 82 -3.90 -8.39 5.88
N ALA A 83 -3.26 -8.36 4.72
CA ALA A 83 -2.00 -9.03 4.46
C ALA A 83 -1.13 -8.15 3.56
N MET A 84 0.17 -8.13 3.86
CA MET A 84 1.16 -7.37 3.08
C MET A 84 2.05 -8.33 2.30
N VAL A 85 2.19 -8.10 1.01
CA VAL A 85 3.18 -8.78 0.16
C VAL A 85 4.43 -7.90 0.10
N VAL A 86 5.58 -8.47 0.44
CA VAL A 86 6.87 -7.76 0.41
C VAL A 86 7.52 -7.97 -0.96
N THR A 87 7.84 -6.87 -1.66
CA THR A 87 8.47 -6.90 -2.99
C THR A 87 9.81 -6.17 -3.03
N ILE A 88 10.44 -5.94 -1.87
CA ILE A 88 11.67 -5.13 -1.77
C ILE A 88 12.81 -5.61 -2.68
N GLY A 89 12.88 -6.90 -3.00
CA GLY A 89 13.90 -7.48 -3.88
C GLY A 89 13.61 -7.39 -5.38
N ASP A 90 12.42 -6.94 -5.79
CA ASP A 90 12.00 -6.82 -7.19
C ASP A 90 12.15 -5.38 -7.71
N GLY A 91 12.96 -4.57 -7.02
CA GLY A 91 13.21 -3.18 -7.32
C GLY A 91 14.12 -2.94 -8.52
N GLU A 92 13.93 -1.81 -9.18
CA GLU A 92 14.96 -1.26 -10.07
C GLU A 92 15.95 -0.48 -9.20
N ASP A 93 17.08 -1.10 -8.90
CA ASP A 93 18.23 -0.39 -8.33
C ASP A 93 18.78 0.52 -9.44
N ASP A 94 18.84 1.83 -9.19
CA ASP A 94 19.59 2.79 -10.01
C ASP A 94 21.12 2.64 -9.80
N GLU A 95 21.58 1.57 -9.12
CA GLU A 95 22.98 1.19 -9.17
C GLU A 95 23.33 0.68 -10.59
N PRO A 96 24.39 1.19 -11.22
CA PRO A 96 24.90 0.61 -12.44
C PRO A 96 25.41 -0.80 -12.10
N THR A 97 24.60 -1.82 -12.37
CA THR A 97 25.01 -3.22 -12.30
C THR A 97 26.00 -3.53 -13.42
N SER A 98 27.23 -3.01 -13.30
CA SER A 98 28.40 -3.76 -13.70
C SER A 98 28.60 -4.83 -12.64
N THR A 99 28.14 -6.06 -12.91
CA THR A 99 29.01 -7.21 -13.17
C THR A 99 28.11 -8.44 -13.34
N LYS A 100 28.18 -9.05 -14.53
CA LYS A 100 27.65 -10.38 -14.85
C LYS A 100 28.48 -11.49 -14.23
#